data_AF-A0A2R8FA75-F1
#
_entry.id   AF-A0A2R8FA75-F1
#
_cell.length_a   1.000
_cell.length_b   1.000
_cell.length_c   1.000
_cell.angle_alpha   90.00
_cell.angle_beta   90.00
_cell.angle_gamma   90.00
#
_symmetry.space_group_name_H-M   'P 1'
#
loop_
_entity.id
_entity.type
_entity.pdbx_description
1 polymer ?
#
loop_
_entity_poly.entity_id
_entity_poly.type
_entity_poly.pdbx_seq_one_letter_code
_entity_poly.pdbx_strand_id
1 'polypeptide(L)'
;MSNSCTYTNCSYSWQASLMRSLDSYFDFSGIRERIVLIDSNGLTLAKEEHTEVSTTVKILKIISFIIFFPLVIVALAIRYLLHKKFDRKYIYLPMTMTEHEERILIANPGLVKEAALTVVPLFYFTPKKYQVIKFEALEGQAPKVAFSINTELLLEDLKVETINWPTLHLYDDLDFAGHPEEKTLIDKIREIEGKDSKQMSLESKRLLALHFLECICTQQPSLDPTEDGIIHSVRLPYTYDENVCGGEKTIWHEIYFMQTGSIHRDSPGTMVYDRLLELGFFWGDQCLPVARQYSVSFSQFRFIFPPKRIDVLKVAGFLPKTPTRK
;
A
#
# COMPACT_ATOMS: atom_id res chain seq x y z
N MET A 1 -11.30 -19.65 -38.93
CA MET A 1 -12.71 -19.91 -38.57
C MET A 1 -12.75 -20.28 -37.10
N SER A 2 -13.38 -19.40 -36.31
CA SER A 2 -14.00 -19.62 -34.99
C SER A 2 -13.31 -20.57 -33.99
N ASN A 3 -12.39 -20.04 -33.18
CA ASN A 3 -12.21 -20.54 -31.82
C ASN A 3 -13.12 -19.73 -30.90
N SER A 4 -14.29 -20.28 -30.62
CA SER A 4 -15.21 -19.75 -29.63
C SER A 4 -14.57 -19.83 -28.24
N CYS A 5 -14.00 -18.73 -27.76
CA CYS A 5 -13.77 -18.55 -26.34
C CYS A 5 -15.14 -18.59 -25.67
N THR A 6 -15.38 -19.67 -24.95
CA THR A 6 -16.49 -19.81 -24.01
C THR A 6 -16.35 -18.69 -22.99
N TYR A 7 -17.15 -17.64 -23.18
CA TYR A 7 -17.44 -16.63 -22.19
C TYR A 7 -17.96 -17.35 -20.94
N THR A 8 -17.07 -17.61 -19.99
CA THR A 8 -17.51 -17.87 -18.62
C THR A 8 -18.11 -16.56 -18.13
N ASN A 9 -19.44 -16.52 -18.13
CA ASN A 9 -20.25 -15.45 -17.57
C ASN A 9 -19.66 -15.04 -16.22
N CYS A 10 -18.93 -13.91 -16.17
CA CYS A 10 -18.78 -13.14 -14.96
C CYS A 10 -20.15 -12.52 -14.65
N SER A 11 -21.04 -13.36 -14.14
CA SER A 11 -22.34 -12.97 -13.63
C SER A 11 -22.11 -12.05 -12.44
N TYR A 12 -22.55 -10.79 -12.55
CA TYR A 12 -22.79 -9.97 -11.37
C TYR A 12 -23.63 -10.79 -10.43
N SER A 13 -23.06 -11.22 -9.29
CA SER A 13 -23.85 -11.93 -8.31
C SER A 13 -25.07 -11.07 -7.98
N TRP A 14 -26.27 -11.65 -7.95
CA TRP A 14 -27.51 -10.91 -7.69
C TRP A 14 -27.40 -10.06 -6.41
N GLN A 15 -26.58 -10.50 -5.46
CA GLN A 15 -26.24 -9.82 -4.22
C GLN A 15 -25.48 -8.50 -4.45
N ALA A 16 -24.54 -8.47 -5.39
CA ALA A 16 -23.81 -7.27 -5.77
C ALA A 16 -24.69 -6.27 -6.52
N SER A 17 -25.58 -6.77 -7.40
CA SER A 17 -26.56 -5.93 -8.09
C SER A 17 -27.57 -5.31 -7.11
N LEU A 18 -28.04 -6.11 -6.14
CA LEU A 18 -28.92 -5.65 -5.07
C LEU A 18 -28.23 -4.62 -4.17
N MET A 19 -26.98 -4.87 -3.76
CA MET A 19 -26.19 -3.94 -2.96
C MET A 19 -26.03 -2.60 -3.69
N ARG A 20 -25.65 -2.63 -4.98
CA ARG A 20 -25.53 -1.43 -5.83
C ARG A 20 -26.84 -0.65 -5.93
N SER A 21 -27.96 -1.35 -6.05
CA SER A 21 -29.29 -0.73 -6.14
C SER A 21 -29.66 -0.04 -4.81
N LEU A 22 -29.37 -0.69 -3.68
CA LEU A 22 -29.59 -0.12 -2.35
C LEU A 22 -28.68 1.09 -2.12
N ASP A 23 -27.39 0.98 -2.42
CA ASP A 23 -26.45 2.10 -2.29
C ASP A 23 -26.86 3.31 -3.15
N SER A 24 -27.30 3.06 -4.38
CA SER A 24 -27.88 4.10 -5.26
C SER A 24 -29.11 4.78 -4.64
N TYR A 25 -30.00 4.01 -4.00
CA TYR A 25 -31.20 4.56 -3.36
C TYR A 25 -30.86 5.40 -2.13
N PHE A 26 -29.96 4.92 -1.27
CA PHE A 26 -29.61 5.57 -0.01
C PHE A 26 -28.53 6.67 -0.13
N ASP A 27 -27.87 6.82 -1.29
CA ASP A 27 -26.85 7.85 -1.49
C ASP A 27 -27.45 9.25 -1.72
N PHE A 28 -27.07 10.21 -0.87
CA PHE A 28 -27.38 11.64 -0.97
C PHE A 28 -26.15 12.52 -1.19
N SER A 29 -24.94 11.97 -0.98
CA SER A 29 -23.66 12.67 -1.05
C SER A 29 -23.13 12.74 -2.48
N GLY A 30 -23.62 11.89 -3.38
CA GLY A 30 -23.16 11.85 -4.76
C GLY A 30 -21.81 11.16 -4.92
N ILE A 31 -21.39 10.40 -3.92
CA ILE A 31 -20.19 9.57 -3.94
C ILE A 31 -20.65 8.13 -3.75
N ARG A 32 -20.37 7.26 -4.74
CA ARG A 32 -20.83 5.87 -4.74
C ARG A 32 -19.69 4.90 -4.94
N GLU A 33 -19.74 3.77 -4.27
CA GLU A 33 -18.85 2.66 -4.54
C GLU A 33 -19.52 1.70 -5.53
N ARG A 34 -18.92 1.56 -6.71
CA ARG A 34 -19.33 0.62 -7.76
C ARG A 34 -18.45 -0.61 -7.72
N ILE A 35 -19.02 -1.77 -7.39
CA ILE A 35 -18.34 -3.04 -7.59
C ILE A 35 -18.18 -3.28 -9.09
N VAL A 36 -16.93 -3.46 -9.53
CA VAL A 36 -16.54 -3.76 -10.91
C VAL A 36 -16.37 -5.26 -11.12
N LEU A 37 -15.82 -5.97 -10.13
CA LEU A 37 -15.54 -7.40 -10.25
C LEU A 37 -15.70 -8.11 -8.91
N ILE A 38 -16.25 -9.31 -8.93
CA ILE A 38 -16.22 -10.25 -7.80
C ILE A 38 -15.70 -11.58 -8.34
N ASP A 39 -14.52 -12.01 -7.88
CA ASP A 39 -14.03 -13.36 -8.18
C ASP A 39 -14.74 -14.40 -7.29
N SER A 40 -14.78 -15.64 -7.78
CA SER A 40 -15.19 -16.86 -7.08
C SER A 40 -14.58 -17.04 -5.69
N ASN A 41 -13.40 -16.46 -5.44
CA ASN A 41 -12.69 -16.52 -4.15
C ASN A 41 -13.03 -15.35 -3.20
N GLY A 42 -13.90 -14.44 -3.63
CA GLY A 42 -14.36 -13.29 -2.85
C GLY A 42 -13.51 -12.03 -3.01
N LEU A 43 -12.56 -11.99 -3.96
CA LEU A 43 -11.86 -10.77 -4.33
C LEU A 43 -12.87 -9.79 -4.95
N THR A 44 -13.03 -8.60 -4.37
CA THR A 44 -13.95 -7.59 -4.90
C THR A 44 -13.16 -6.38 -5.38
N LEU A 45 -13.27 -6.04 -6.66
CA LEU A 45 -12.79 -4.75 -7.17
C LEU A 45 -13.94 -3.74 -7.06
N ALA A 46 -13.69 -2.60 -6.43
CA ALA A 46 -14.65 -1.51 -6.35
C ALA A 46 -14.05 -0.21 -6.90
N LYS A 47 -14.84 0.63 -7.56
CA LYS A 47 -14.45 1.96 -8.04
C LYS A 47 -15.31 2.99 -7.34
N GLU A 48 -14.73 4.10 -6.94
CA GLU A 48 -15.50 5.25 -6.45
C GLU A 48 -15.98 6.07 -7.65
N GLU A 49 -17.29 6.34 -7.68
CA GLU A 49 -18.00 7.01 -8.76
C GLU A 49 -18.68 8.26 -8.19
N HIS A 50 -18.27 9.43 -8.69
CA HIS A 50 -18.94 10.68 -8.38
C HIS A 50 -20.15 10.84 -9.30
N THR A 51 -21.34 10.89 -8.72
CA THR A 51 -22.59 11.10 -9.44
C THR A 51 -23.27 12.37 -8.93
N GLU A 52 -23.55 13.31 -9.84
CA GLU A 52 -24.34 14.48 -9.49
C GLU A 52 -25.80 14.08 -9.26
N VAL A 53 -26.18 13.98 -7.99
CA VAL A 53 -27.59 13.72 -7.62
C VAL A 53 -28.34 15.04 -7.65
N SER A 54 -29.22 15.22 -8.63
CA SER A 54 -30.04 16.43 -8.76
C SER A 54 -30.92 16.66 -7.53
N THR A 55 -31.20 17.94 -7.23
CA THR A 55 -32.03 18.35 -6.09
C THR A 55 -33.41 17.69 -6.11
N THR A 56 -34.00 17.52 -7.30
CA THR A 56 -35.29 16.84 -7.49
C THR A 56 -35.24 15.37 -7.06
N VAL A 57 -34.16 14.65 -7.39
CA VAL A 57 -33.97 13.26 -6.97
C VAL A 57 -33.81 13.16 -5.45
N LYS A 58 -33.12 14.12 -4.81
CA LYS A 58 -32.99 14.17 -3.35
C LYS A 58 -34.36 14.35 -2.67
N ILE A 59 -35.21 15.25 -3.18
CA ILE A 59 -36.56 15.49 -2.67
C ILE A 59 -37.44 14.24 -2.82
N LEU A 60 -37.42 13.59 -3.98
CA LEU A 60 -38.18 12.36 -4.23
C LEU A 60 -37.78 11.23 -3.27
N LYS A 61 -36.47 11.07 -3.03
CA LYS A 61 -35.98 10.13 -2.02
C LYS A 61 -36.58 10.44 -0.66
N ILE A 62 -36.50 11.69 -0.17
CA ILE A 62 -37.04 12.10 1.13
C ILE A 62 -38.54 11.77 1.25
N ILE A 63 -39.34 12.06 0.23
CA ILE A 63 -40.77 11.74 0.22
C ILE A 63 -40.99 10.21 0.32
N SER A 64 -40.21 9.43 -0.41
CA SER A 64 -40.22 7.96 -0.33
C SER A 64 -39.85 7.45 1.06
N PHE A 65 -38.90 8.09 1.74
CA PHE A 65 -38.51 7.76 3.13
C PHE A 65 -39.67 7.91 4.11
N ILE A 66 -40.47 8.97 3.96
CA ILE A 66 -41.59 9.29 4.86
C ILE A 66 -42.77 8.33 4.61
N ILE A 67 -43.14 8.12 3.33
CA ILE A 67 -44.31 7.32 2.97
C ILE A 67 -44.06 5.82 3.19
N PHE A 68 -42.86 5.32 2.87
CA PHE A 68 -42.53 3.89 2.90
C PHE A 68 -41.60 3.50 4.07
N PHE A 69 -41.70 4.21 5.20
CA PHE A 69 -40.79 4.05 6.34
C PHE A 69 -40.51 2.59 6.77
N PRO A 70 -41.52 1.69 6.89
CA PRO A 70 -41.25 0.29 7.26
C PRO A 70 -40.38 -0.45 6.23
N LEU A 71 -40.62 -0.22 4.93
CA LEU A 71 -39.84 -0.83 3.84
C LEU A 71 -38.40 -0.31 3.81
N VAL A 72 -38.21 0.96 4.13
CA VAL A 72 -36.89 1.58 4.22
C VAL A 72 -36.05 0.92 5.31
N ILE A 73 -36.62 0.62 6.48
CA ILE A 73 -35.91 -0.07 7.57
C ILE A 73 -35.45 -1.45 7.11
N VAL A 74 -36.30 -2.20 6.41
CA VAL A 74 -35.94 -3.51 5.84
C VAL A 74 -34.82 -3.37 4.82
N ALA A 75 -34.90 -2.39 3.93
CA ALA A 75 -33.87 -2.11 2.93
C ALA A 75 -32.53 -1.70 3.57
N LEU A 76 -32.55 -0.93 4.67
CA LEU A 76 -31.36 -0.59 5.46
C LEU A 76 -30.77 -1.83 6.15
N ALA A 77 -31.60 -2.71 6.71
CA ALA A 77 -31.13 -3.96 7.32
C ALA A 77 -30.47 -4.89 6.28
N ILE A 78 -31.08 -5.03 5.10
CA ILE A 78 -30.49 -5.79 3.98
C ILE A 78 -29.17 -5.13 3.54
N ARG A 79 -29.15 -3.80 3.38
CA ARG A 79 -27.94 -3.05 3.04
C ARG A 79 -26.83 -3.30 4.05
N TYR A 80 -27.13 -3.23 5.35
CA TYR A 80 -26.18 -3.50 6.42
C TYR A 80 -25.64 -4.94 6.36
N LEU A 81 -26.50 -5.94 6.13
CA LEU A 81 -26.07 -7.33 6.01
C LEU A 81 -25.22 -7.58 4.76
N LEU A 82 -25.55 -6.95 3.63
CA LEU A 82 -24.77 -7.02 2.40
C LEU A 82 -23.41 -6.35 2.60
N HIS A 83 -23.38 -5.12 3.10
CA HIS A 83 -22.15 -4.41 3.43
C HIS A 83 -21.30 -5.25 4.37
N LYS A 84 -21.82 -5.73 5.51
CA LYS A 84 -21.07 -6.62 6.43
C LYS A 84 -20.50 -7.89 5.78
N LYS A 85 -21.17 -8.43 4.76
CA LYS A 85 -20.70 -9.60 4.00
C LYS A 85 -19.55 -9.24 3.06
N PHE A 86 -19.60 -8.06 2.44
CA PHE A 86 -18.61 -7.58 1.47
C PHE A 86 -17.51 -6.68 2.08
N ASP A 87 -17.69 -6.19 3.31
CA ASP A 87 -16.85 -5.24 4.10
C ASP A 87 -15.40 -5.67 4.24
N ARG A 88 -15.09 -6.92 3.90
CA ARG A 88 -13.78 -7.53 4.18
C ARG A 88 -12.82 -7.55 3.01
N LYS A 89 -13.20 -7.11 1.79
CA LYS A 89 -12.47 -7.58 0.58
C LYS A 89 -12.46 -6.63 -0.63
N TYR A 90 -12.33 -5.32 -0.43
CA TYR A 90 -12.25 -4.38 -1.56
C TYR A 90 -10.82 -4.02 -1.93
N ILE A 91 -10.47 -4.23 -3.21
CA ILE A 91 -9.39 -3.49 -3.86
C ILE A 91 -10.04 -2.34 -4.62
N TYR A 92 -9.66 -1.12 -4.28
CA TYR A 92 -10.21 0.06 -4.94
C TYR A 92 -9.47 0.32 -6.24
N LEU A 93 -10.23 0.41 -7.34
CA LEU A 93 -9.73 0.83 -8.63
C LEU A 93 -9.52 2.35 -8.62
N PRO A 94 -8.45 2.85 -9.28
CA PRO A 94 -8.21 4.27 -9.41
C PRO A 94 -9.39 4.96 -10.10
N MET A 95 -9.77 6.16 -9.63
CA MET A 95 -10.88 6.93 -10.18
C MET A 95 -10.70 7.27 -11.67
N THR A 96 -9.46 7.44 -12.12
CA THR A 96 -9.09 7.89 -13.48
C THR A 96 -9.16 6.80 -14.57
N MET A 97 -9.58 5.58 -14.23
CA MET A 97 -9.66 4.48 -15.19
C MET A 97 -10.74 4.71 -16.27
N THR A 98 -10.36 4.49 -17.52
CA THR A 98 -11.24 4.56 -18.70
C THR A 98 -12.20 3.36 -18.76
N GLU A 99 -13.33 3.51 -19.45
CA GLU A 99 -14.27 2.38 -19.64
C GLU A 99 -13.64 1.19 -20.38
N HIS A 100 -12.65 1.45 -21.26
CA HIS A 100 -11.99 0.40 -22.01
C HIS A 100 -11.13 -0.48 -21.09
N GLU A 101 -10.35 0.13 -20.20
CA GLU A 101 -9.56 -0.57 -19.18
C GLU A 101 -10.46 -1.35 -18.22
N GLU A 102 -11.61 -0.77 -17.81
CA GLU A 102 -12.59 -1.47 -16.97
C GLU A 102 -13.12 -2.75 -17.64
N ARG A 103 -13.40 -2.69 -18.95
CA ARG A 103 -13.83 -3.88 -19.70
C ARG A 103 -12.74 -4.94 -19.79
N ILE A 104 -11.49 -4.55 -19.96
CA ILE A 104 -10.34 -5.47 -19.98
C ILE A 104 -10.20 -6.18 -18.63
N LEU A 105 -10.35 -5.47 -17.52
CA LEU A 105 -10.36 -6.04 -16.17
C LEU A 105 -11.46 -7.08 -15.98
N ILE A 106 -12.69 -6.71 -16.37
CA ILE A 106 -13.86 -7.60 -16.26
C ILE A 106 -13.67 -8.85 -17.12
N ALA A 107 -13.07 -8.72 -18.30
CA ALA A 107 -12.80 -9.84 -19.18
C ALA A 107 -11.68 -10.77 -18.69
N ASN A 108 -10.80 -10.30 -17.78
CA ASN A 108 -9.60 -11.02 -17.36
C ASN A 108 -9.44 -11.13 -15.83
N PRO A 109 -10.42 -11.72 -15.10
CA PRO A 109 -10.37 -11.84 -13.64
C PRO A 109 -9.12 -12.57 -13.12
N GLY A 110 -8.60 -13.54 -13.88
CA GLY A 110 -7.40 -14.30 -13.53
C GLY A 110 -6.14 -13.44 -13.42
N LEU A 111 -5.96 -12.51 -14.37
CA LEU A 111 -4.80 -11.61 -14.39
C LEU A 111 -4.84 -10.61 -13.23
N VAL A 112 -6.04 -10.11 -12.89
CA VAL A 112 -6.22 -9.26 -11.71
C VAL A 112 -5.84 -10.01 -10.44
N LYS A 113 -6.30 -11.27 -10.32
CA LYS A 113 -5.99 -12.11 -9.17
C LYS A 113 -4.49 -12.37 -9.05
N GLU A 114 -3.82 -12.66 -10.15
CA GLU A 114 -2.36 -12.85 -10.17
C GLU A 114 -1.61 -11.58 -9.78
N ALA A 115 -2.00 -10.42 -10.33
CA ALA A 115 -1.44 -9.13 -9.95
C ALA A 115 -1.65 -8.83 -8.45
N ALA A 116 -2.84 -9.12 -7.93
CA ALA A 116 -3.18 -8.98 -6.52
C ALA A 116 -2.37 -9.93 -5.61
N LEU A 117 -2.00 -11.11 -6.10
CA LEU A 117 -1.20 -12.08 -5.36
C LEU A 117 0.30 -11.76 -5.36
N THR A 118 0.77 -11.12 -6.41
CA THR A 118 2.19 -10.81 -6.62
C THR A 118 2.58 -9.44 -6.06
N VAL A 119 1.62 -8.55 -5.84
CA VAL A 119 1.89 -7.22 -5.26
C VAL A 119 2.43 -7.33 -3.83
N VAL A 120 3.35 -6.43 -3.51
CA VAL A 120 3.87 -6.23 -2.16
C VAL A 120 2.73 -6.02 -1.16
N PRO A 121 2.72 -6.70 -0.01
CA PRO A 121 1.65 -6.56 0.98
C PRO A 121 1.41 -5.12 1.46
N LEU A 122 2.44 -4.26 1.44
CA LEU A 122 2.32 -2.85 1.80
C LEU A 122 1.28 -2.10 0.94
N PHE A 123 1.08 -2.51 -0.32
CA PHE A 123 0.08 -1.91 -1.21
C PHE A 123 -1.31 -1.85 -0.56
N TYR A 124 -1.73 -2.93 0.11
CA TYR A 124 -3.04 -3.02 0.76
C TYR A 124 -3.19 -2.13 1.99
N PHE A 125 -2.08 -1.67 2.57
CA PHE A 125 -2.04 -0.79 3.75
C PHE A 125 -1.68 0.65 3.39
N THR A 126 -1.52 0.92 2.10
CA THR A 126 -1.20 2.24 1.58
C THR A 126 -2.51 3.01 1.34
N PRO A 127 -2.60 4.30 1.70
CA PRO A 127 -3.77 5.11 1.39
C PRO A 127 -4.11 5.07 -0.10
N LYS A 128 -5.42 5.07 -0.43
CA LYS A 128 -5.92 4.96 -1.81
C LYS A 128 -5.26 5.95 -2.78
N LYS A 129 -4.92 7.17 -2.30
CA LYS A 129 -4.23 8.21 -3.07
C LYS A 129 -2.93 7.74 -3.72
N TYR A 130 -2.19 6.84 -3.08
CA TYR A 130 -0.89 6.36 -3.55
C TYR A 130 -0.96 4.97 -4.19
N GLN A 131 -2.12 4.32 -4.23
CA GLN A 131 -2.27 3.03 -4.91
C GLN A 131 -2.40 3.25 -6.42
N VAL A 132 -1.52 2.59 -7.19
CA VAL A 132 -1.54 2.65 -8.65
C VAL A 132 -1.85 1.27 -9.20
N ILE A 133 -2.74 1.24 -10.16
CA ILE A 133 -3.05 0.04 -10.94
C ILE A 133 -2.76 0.38 -12.40
N LYS A 134 -1.71 -0.24 -12.97
CA LYS A 134 -1.29 -0.03 -14.35
C LYS A 134 -1.79 -1.15 -15.25
N PHE A 135 -2.16 -0.75 -16.48
CA PHE A 135 -2.64 -1.63 -17.54
C PHE A 135 -1.78 -1.44 -18.77
N GLU A 136 -1.24 -2.53 -19.28
CA GLU A 136 -0.50 -2.53 -20.53
C GLU A 136 -1.20 -3.52 -21.47
N ALA A 137 -1.82 -3.00 -22.53
CA ALA A 137 -2.41 -3.78 -23.60
C ALA A 137 -1.74 -3.38 -24.91
N LEU A 138 -0.56 -3.95 -25.16
CA LEU A 138 0.16 -3.76 -26.43
C LEU A 138 -0.50 -4.64 -27.50
N GLU A 139 -0.66 -4.12 -28.71
CA GLU A 139 -1.24 -4.87 -29.84
C GLU A 139 -0.47 -6.18 -30.07
N GLY A 140 -1.18 -7.31 -30.00
CA GLY A 140 -0.61 -8.65 -30.19
C GLY A 140 0.01 -9.29 -28.93
N GLN A 141 0.01 -8.61 -27.77
CA GLN A 141 0.45 -9.18 -26.50
C GLN A 141 -0.72 -9.42 -25.55
N ALA A 142 -0.53 -10.36 -24.62
CA ALA A 142 -1.48 -10.56 -23.53
C ALA A 142 -1.52 -9.32 -22.63
N PRO A 143 -2.70 -8.86 -22.19
CA PRO A 143 -2.79 -7.70 -21.31
C PRO A 143 -2.06 -7.98 -20.00
N LYS A 144 -1.36 -6.99 -19.47
CA LYS A 144 -0.67 -7.06 -18.19
C LYS A 144 -1.32 -6.11 -17.20
N VAL A 145 -1.59 -6.61 -16.00
CA VAL A 145 -2.10 -5.85 -14.86
C VAL A 145 -1.02 -5.82 -13.80
N ALA A 146 -0.69 -4.62 -13.30
CA ALA A 146 0.30 -4.47 -12.24
C ALA A 146 -0.23 -3.53 -11.16
N PHE A 147 -0.05 -3.91 -9.89
CA PHE A 147 -0.38 -3.08 -8.73
C PHE A 147 0.94 -2.55 -8.16
N SER A 148 0.99 -1.25 -7.87
CA SER A 148 2.18 -0.61 -7.33
C SER A 148 1.81 0.57 -6.44
N ILE A 149 2.79 1.08 -5.69
CA ILE A 149 2.65 2.31 -4.90
C ILE A 149 3.26 3.46 -5.72
N ASN A 150 2.60 4.62 -5.75
CA ASN A 150 3.09 5.85 -6.37
C ASN A 150 4.16 6.48 -5.47
N THR A 151 5.41 6.06 -5.63
CA THR A 151 6.52 6.54 -4.81
C THR A 151 6.86 8.00 -5.13
N GLU A 152 6.58 8.46 -6.35
CA GLU A 152 6.82 9.84 -6.76
C GLU A 152 5.87 10.83 -6.06
N LEU A 153 4.57 10.54 -6.07
CA LEU A 153 3.57 11.33 -5.35
C LEU A 153 3.81 11.27 -3.83
N LEU A 154 4.22 10.10 -3.33
CA LEU A 154 4.57 9.93 -1.94
C LEU A 154 5.77 10.80 -1.55
N LEU A 155 6.81 10.84 -2.39
CA LEU A 155 7.99 11.68 -2.20
C LEU A 155 7.64 13.17 -2.15
N GLU A 156 6.69 13.61 -2.98
CA GLU A 156 6.19 14.99 -2.95
C GLU A 156 5.46 15.31 -1.65
N ASP A 157 4.57 14.44 -1.21
CA ASP A 157 3.80 14.63 0.03
C ASP A 157 4.64 14.48 1.30
N LEU A 158 5.80 13.80 1.23
CA LEU A 158 6.76 13.69 2.33
C LEU A 158 7.43 15.01 2.70
N LYS A 159 7.43 16.03 1.83
CA LYS A 159 8.01 17.37 2.10
C LYS A 159 9.46 17.36 2.58
N VAL A 160 10.29 16.53 1.94
CA VAL A 160 11.67 16.23 2.36
C VAL A 160 12.57 17.46 2.51
N GLU A 161 12.23 18.58 1.88
CA GLU A 161 12.92 19.87 2.01
C GLU A 161 13.01 20.36 3.45
N THR A 162 12.02 20.01 4.28
CA THR A 162 11.95 20.43 5.69
C THR A 162 12.68 19.48 6.65
N ILE A 163 13.20 18.36 6.17
CA ILE A 163 13.99 17.42 6.97
C ILE A 163 15.41 17.98 7.10
N ASN A 164 15.90 18.09 8.33
CA ASN A 164 17.30 18.40 8.58
C ASN A 164 18.14 17.15 8.27
N TRP A 165 18.97 17.22 7.23
CA TRP A 165 19.75 16.08 6.76
C TRP A 165 21.21 16.49 6.64
N PRO A 166 22.02 16.27 7.69
CA PRO A 166 23.43 16.60 7.67
C PRO A 166 24.21 15.72 6.68
N THR A 167 25.37 16.20 6.27
CA THR A 167 26.36 15.49 5.45
C THR A 167 27.42 14.78 6.30
N LEU A 168 27.23 14.74 7.63
CA LEU A 168 28.25 14.37 8.61
C LEU A 168 28.93 13.03 8.28
N HIS A 169 28.13 12.02 7.95
CA HIS A 169 28.60 10.66 7.65
C HIS A 169 28.66 10.34 6.15
N LEU A 170 28.46 11.33 5.27
CA LEU A 170 28.39 11.08 3.82
C LEU A 170 29.71 10.54 3.25
N TYR A 171 30.83 10.96 3.82
CA TYR A 171 32.18 10.58 3.38
C TYR A 171 32.85 9.53 4.27
N ASP A 172 32.10 8.95 5.21
CA ASP A 172 32.60 7.84 6.01
C ASP A 172 32.78 6.59 5.13
N ASP A 173 33.56 5.63 5.63
CA ASP A 173 33.72 4.31 5.01
C ASP A 173 32.45 3.49 5.30
N LEU A 174 31.59 3.41 4.28
CA LEU A 174 30.28 2.76 4.34
C LEU A 174 30.35 1.34 3.77
N ASP A 175 29.66 0.42 4.43
CA ASP A 175 29.50 -0.96 3.97
C ASP A 175 28.43 -1.02 2.87
N PHE A 176 28.85 -1.50 1.69
CA PHE A 176 27.99 -1.74 0.52
C PHE A 176 28.05 -3.21 0.06
N ALA A 177 28.47 -4.14 0.90
CA ALA A 177 28.66 -5.53 0.52
C ALA A 177 27.38 -6.14 -0.05
N GLY A 178 27.39 -6.49 -1.34
CA GLY A 178 26.23 -7.04 -2.04
C GLY A 178 25.21 -6.02 -2.54
N HIS A 179 25.45 -4.72 -2.34
CA HIS A 179 24.52 -3.61 -2.65
C HIS A 179 25.17 -2.51 -3.53
N PRO A 180 25.52 -2.83 -4.80
CA PRO A 180 26.14 -1.86 -5.72
C PRO A 180 25.23 -0.66 -6.06
N GLU A 181 23.91 -0.83 -5.94
CA GLU A 181 22.93 0.24 -6.12
C GLU A 181 23.06 1.33 -5.05
N GLU A 182 23.27 0.94 -3.79
CA GLU A 182 23.49 1.87 -2.68
C GLU A 182 24.80 2.62 -2.83
N LYS A 183 25.86 1.92 -3.27
CA LYS A 183 27.15 2.55 -3.59
C LYS A 183 27.00 3.60 -4.68
N THR A 184 26.31 3.24 -5.77
CA THR A 184 26.07 4.16 -6.90
C THR A 184 25.28 5.39 -6.46
N LEU A 185 24.26 5.20 -5.61
CA LEU A 185 23.48 6.28 -5.01
C LEU A 185 24.35 7.23 -4.19
N ILE A 186 25.16 6.69 -3.28
CA ILE A 186 26.02 7.51 -2.42
C ILE A 186 27.11 8.22 -3.21
N ASP A 187 27.73 7.56 -4.19
CA ASP A 187 28.73 8.20 -5.06
C ASP A 187 28.11 9.36 -5.83
N LYS A 188 26.89 9.20 -6.36
CA LYS A 188 26.14 10.31 -6.98
C LYS A 188 25.87 11.46 -6.00
N ILE A 189 25.48 11.15 -4.76
CA ILE A 189 25.26 12.19 -3.74
C ILE A 189 26.57 12.89 -3.39
N ARG A 190 27.69 12.17 -3.31
CA ARG A 190 29.02 12.75 -3.08
C ARG A 190 29.53 13.63 -4.22
N GLU A 191 29.03 13.44 -5.43
CA GLU A 191 29.29 14.34 -6.57
C GLU A 191 28.47 15.62 -6.48
N ILE A 192 27.22 15.52 -6.02
CA ILE A 192 26.32 16.67 -5.80
C ILE A 192 26.80 17.50 -4.60
N GLU A 193 27.10 16.83 -3.50
CA GLU A 193 27.55 17.45 -2.26
C GLU A 193 29.06 17.68 -2.33
N GLY A 194 29.51 18.90 -2.04
CA GLY A 194 30.93 19.15 -1.78
C GLY A 194 31.31 18.73 -0.36
N LYS A 195 32.59 18.38 -0.14
CA LYS A 195 33.10 17.97 1.19
C LYS A 195 32.87 19.00 2.30
N ASP A 196 32.75 20.28 1.94
CA ASP A 196 32.54 21.38 2.88
C ASP A 196 31.06 21.65 3.17
N SER A 197 30.14 20.97 2.47
CA SER A 197 28.70 21.09 2.72
C SER A 197 28.40 20.54 4.12
N LYS A 198 27.56 21.26 4.89
CA LYS A 198 27.10 20.84 6.22
C LYS A 198 25.73 20.16 6.20
N GLN A 199 25.02 20.30 5.08
CA GLN A 199 23.62 19.93 4.92
C GLN A 199 23.41 19.47 3.49
N MET A 200 22.71 18.34 3.34
CA MET A 200 22.38 17.84 2.02
C MET A 200 21.49 18.83 1.28
N SER A 201 21.73 18.98 -0.02
CA SER A 201 20.85 19.68 -0.94
C SER A 201 19.49 19.00 -1.04
N LEU A 202 18.49 19.73 -1.57
CA LEU A 202 17.16 19.16 -1.81
C LEU A 202 17.23 17.95 -2.76
N GLU A 203 18.10 18.00 -3.76
CA GLU A 203 18.28 16.90 -4.71
C GLU A 203 18.76 15.63 -4.01
N SER A 204 19.80 15.73 -3.20
CA SER A 204 20.33 14.61 -2.41
C SER A 204 19.30 14.05 -1.42
N LYS A 205 18.54 14.92 -0.74
CA LYS A 205 17.45 14.50 0.15
C LYS A 205 16.36 13.72 -0.61
N ARG A 206 16.00 14.17 -1.82
CA ARG A 206 15.02 13.47 -2.67
C ARG A 206 15.53 12.10 -3.11
N LEU A 207 16.81 11.99 -3.48
CA LEU A 207 17.41 10.72 -3.87
C LEU A 207 17.41 9.71 -2.72
N LEU A 208 17.80 10.14 -1.51
CA LEU A 208 17.76 9.29 -0.32
C LEU A 208 16.33 8.90 0.06
N ALA A 209 15.42 9.87 0.15
CA ALA A 209 14.03 9.56 0.46
C ALA A 209 13.40 8.62 -0.58
N LEU A 210 13.70 8.77 -1.86
CA LEU A 210 13.23 7.85 -2.90
C LEU A 210 13.79 6.45 -2.68
N HIS A 211 15.09 6.31 -2.41
CA HIS A 211 15.69 5.01 -2.12
C HIS A 211 15.07 4.34 -0.88
N PHE A 212 14.84 5.11 0.19
CA PHE A 212 14.10 4.63 1.36
C PHE A 212 12.71 4.10 0.97
N LEU A 213 11.96 4.86 0.17
CA LEU A 213 10.65 4.47 -0.32
C LEU A 213 10.70 3.21 -1.18
N GLU A 214 11.65 3.11 -2.10
CA GLU A 214 11.82 1.94 -2.95
C GLU A 214 12.10 0.69 -2.11
N CYS A 215 12.99 0.76 -1.13
CA CYS A 215 13.27 -0.35 -0.23
C CYS A 215 12.03 -0.79 0.56
N ILE A 216 11.31 0.14 1.20
CA ILE A 216 10.13 -0.21 1.99
C ILE A 216 8.96 -0.71 1.11
N CYS A 217 8.83 -0.17 -0.10
CA CYS A 217 7.74 -0.50 -1.02
C CYS A 217 8.02 -1.74 -1.87
N THR A 218 9.25 -2.26 -1.91
CA THR A 218 9.59 -3.46 -2.68
C THR A 218 9.89 -4.68 -1.81
N GLN A 219 10.30 -4.50 -0.55
CA GLN A 219 10.60 -5.61 0.35
C GLN A 219 9.35 -6.45 0.64
N GLN A 220 9.49 -7.76 0.43
CA GLN A 220 8.49 -8.73 0.88
C GLN A 220 8.65 -8.97 2.38
N PRO A 221 7.55 -9.07 3.14
CA PRO A 221 7.64 -9.38 4.55
C PRO A 221 8.35 -10.72 4.77
N SER A 222 9.36 -10.71 5.63
CA SER A 222 10.05 -11.91 6.06
C SER A 222 9.38 -12.47 7.31
N LEU A 223 9.09 -13.77 7.29
CA LEU A 223 8.70 -14.51 8.48
C LEU A 223 9.97 -14.85 9.25
N ASP A 224 10.10 -14.33 10.47
CA ASP A 224 11.13 -14.81 11.37
C ASP A 224 10.61 -16.07 12.09
N PRO A 225 11.20 -17.24 11.86
CA PRO A 225 10.75 -18.48 12.49
C PRO A 225 11.03 -18.52 14.00
N THR A 226 11.84 -17.59 14.53
CA THR A 226 12.25 -17.58 15.94
C THR A 226 11.40 -16.68 16.84
N GLU A 227 10.61 -15.77 16.25
CA GLU A 227 9.75 -14.84 16.98
C GLU A 227 8.27 -15.12 16.66
N ASP A 228 7.64 -16.03 17.41
CA ASP A 228 6.20 -16.36 17.49
C ASP A 228 5.25 -15.57 16.55
N GLY A 229 5.36 -15.78 15.23
CA GLY A 229 4.47 -15.18 14.25
C GLY A 229 4.57 -13.66 14.07
N ILE A 230 5.64 -13.01 14.54
CA ILE A 230 5.94 -11.60 14.24
C ILE A 230 6.45 -11.50 12.81
N ILE A 231 5.74 -10.73 11.99
CA ILE A 231 6.10 -10.49 10.60
C ILE A 231 6.92 -9.21 10.56
N HIS A 232 8.18 -9.32 10.14
CA HIS A 232 9.04 -8.17 9.92
C HIS A 232 8.86 -7.70 8.49
N SER A 233 8.52 -6.43 8.33
CA SER A 233 8.16 -5.90 7.02
C SER A 233 9.31 -5.38 6.21
N VAL A 234 10.20 -4.70 6.92
CA VAL A 234 11.34 -4.06 6.31
C VAL A 234 12.52 -4.27 7.25
N ARG A 235 13.57 -4.89 6.71
CA ARG A 235 14.85 -5.05 7.39
C ARG A 235 15.81 -4.03 6.77
N LEU A 236 16.23 -3.08 7.58
CA LEU A 236 17.30 -2.14 7.23
C LEU A 236 18.53 -2.54 8.06
N PRO A 237 19.54 -3.16 7.45
CA PRO A 237 20.65 -3.76 8.17
C PRO A 237 21.59 -2.71 8.75
N TYR A 238 22.17 -3.01 9.92
CA TYR A 238 23.22 -2.19 10.53
C TYR A 238 24.59 -2.41 9.87
N THR A 239 24.90 -3.67 9.54
CA THR A 239 26.00 -4.13 8.66
C THR A 239 25.45 -5.18 7.70
N TYR A 240 26.03 -5.32 6.51
CA TYR A 240 25.66 -6.37 5.55
C TYR A 240 26.41 -7.68 5.81
N ASP A 241 27.60 -7.60 6.40
CA ASP A 241 28.38 -8.77 6.79
C ASP A 241 28.22 -9.07 8.30
N GLU A 242 27.62 -10.22 8.63
CA GLU A 242 27.49 -10.72 10.01
C GLU A 242 28.75 -11.46 10.51
N ASN A 243 29.65 -11.86 9.60
CA ASN A 243 30.85 -12.65 9.90
C ASN A 243 32.12 -11.78 10.01
N VAL A 244 32.07 -10.56 9.51
CA VAL A 244 33.16 -9.60 9.64
C VAL A 244 32.84 -8.69 10.81
N CYS A 245 33.62 -8.84 11.90
CA CYS A 245 33.74 -7.85 12.97
C CYS A 245 34.40 -6.55 12.46
N GLY A 246 33.98 -6.04 11.30
CA GLY A 246 34.44 -4.81 10.67
C GLY A 246 33.50 -3.68 11.07
N GLY A 247 34.08 -2.56 11.50
CA GLY A 247 33.32 -1.40 11.99
C GLY A 247 32.62 -0.57 10.92
N GLU A 248 32.68 -0.99 9.64
CA GLU A 248 31.99 -0.31 8.53
C GLU A 248 30.48 -0.56 8.66
N LYS A 249 29.71 0.51 8.50
CA LYS A 249 28.27 0.50 8.76
C LYS A 249 27.54 0.87 7.48
N THR A 250 26.32 0.39 7.35
CA THR A 250 25.52 0.65 6.14
C THR A 250 25.08 2.11 6.05
N ILE A 251 24.60 2.48 4.86
CA ILE A 251 23.92 3.77 4.66
C ILE A 251 22.74 3.94 5.61
N TRP A 252 22.03 2.86 5.97
CA TRP A 252 20.87 2.92 6.86
C TRP A 252 21.29 3.43 8.23
N HIS A 253 22.32 2.82 8.81
CA HIS A 253 22.82 3.26 10.09
C HIS A 253 23.37 4.70 10.00
N GLU A 254 24.36 4.96 9.15
CA GLU A 254 25.11 6.21 9.20
C GLU A 254 24.37 7.39 8.55
N ILE A 255 23.69 7.18 7.43
CA ILE A 255 23.03 8.24 6.66
C ILE A 255 21.59 8.52 7.14
N TYR A 256 20.85 7.49 7.55
CA TYR A 256 19.45 7.67 7.95
C TYR A 256 19.26 7.79 9.46
N PHE A 257 20.01 7.04 10.28
CA PHE A 257 19.68 6.90 11.71
C PHE A 257 20.69 7.48 12.69
N MET A 258 21.97 7.64 12.33
CA MET A 258 23.02 8.10 13.25
C MET A 258 23.40 9.59 13.10
N GLN A 259 22.86 10.28 12.09
CA GLN A 259 23.21 11.67 11.71
C GLN A 259 23.15 12.72 12.82
N THR A 260 22.39 12.51 13.89
CA THR A 260 22.21 13.48 14.98
C THR A 260 23.02 13.11 16.24
N GLY A 261 23.91 12.13 16.18
CA GLY A 261 24.66 11.66 17.35
C GLY A 261 23.84 10.77 18.30
N SER A 262 22.58 10.51 17.98
CA SER A 262 21.72 9.55 18.68
C SER A 262 20.79 8.86 17.70
N ILE A 263 20.50 7.58 17.94
CA ILE A 263 19.57 6.75 17.14
C ILE A 263 18.10 7.12 17.47
N HIS A 264 17.83 8.35 17.92
CA HIS A 264 16.53 8.75 18.47
C HIS A 264 15.86 9.84 17.62
N ARG A 265 14.51 9.75 17.55
CA ARG A 265 13.44 10.63 17.03
C ARG A 265 13.73 11.69 15.94
N ASP A 266 14.87 12.36 15.99
CA ASP A 266 15.21 13.47 15.12
C ASP A 266 16.14 13.06 13.97
N SER A 267 16.41 11.76 13.81
CA SER A 267 17.17 11.27 12.66
C SER A 267 16.37 11.42 11.36
N PRO A 268 17.01 11.66 10.21
CA PRO A 268 16.32 11.79 8.93
C PRO A 268 15.43 10.58 8.59
N GLY A 269 15.91 9.36 8.84
CA GLY A 269 15.15 8.13 8.63
C GLY A 269 13.91 8.03 9.51
N THR A 270 14.00 8.43 10.79
CA THR A 270 12.84 8.48 11.67
C THR A 270 11.85 9.56 11.23
N MET A 271 12.32 10.73 10.81
CA MET A 271 11.45 11.79 10.30
C MET A 271 10.72 11.40 9.02
N VAL A 272 11.39 10.72 8.07
CA VAL A 272 10.74 10.17 6.87
C VAL A 272 9.66 9.17 7.29
N TYR A 273 9.97 8.28 8.23
CA TYR A 273 9.01 7.29 8.71
C TYR A 273 7.80 7.91 9.42
N ASP A 274 8.02 8.87 10.31
CA ASP A 274 6.94 9.54 11.04
C ASP A 274 5.98 10.25 10.07
N ARG A 275 6.51 10.84 8.99
CA ARG A 275 5.69 11.44 7.94
C ARG A 275 4.90 10.40 7.15
N LEU A 276 5.46 9.22 6.90
CA LEU A 276 4.68 8.14 6.31
C LEU A 276 3.49 7.76 7.19
N LEU A 277 3.68 7.73 8.52
CA LEU A 277 2.58 7.51 9.47
C LEU A 277 1.53 8.62 9.39
N GLU A 278 1.96 9.89 9.34
CA GLU A 278 1.05 11.05 9.19
C GLU A 278 0.27 11.01 7.87
N LEU A 279 0.89 10.52 6.79
CA LEU A 279 0.23 10.32 5.50
C LEU A 279 -0.72 9.11 5.50
N GLY A 280 -0.83 8.38 6.62
CA GLY A 280 -1.76 7.27 6.81
C GLY A 280 -1.22 5.92 6.37
N PHE A 281 0.09 5.80 6.10
CA PHE A 281 0.70 4.49 5.95
C PHE A 281 0.73 3.77 7.29
N PHE A 282 0.76 2.44 7.24
CA PHE A 282 0.91 1.59 8.43
C PHE A 282 -0.27 1.61 9.43
N TRP A 283 -1.43 2.21 9.11
CA TRP A 283 -2.57 2.30 10.04
C TRP A 283 -3.05 0.93 10.56
N GLY A 284 -3.19 0.85 11.87
CA GLY A 284 -3.80 -0.21 12.67
C GLY A 284 -3.73 0.19 14.13
N ASP A 285 -4.76 -0.10 14.94
CA ASP A 285 -4.96 0.29 16.35
C ASP A 285 -3.86 -0.15 17.35
N GLN A 286 -2.69 -0.55 16.87
CA GLN A 286 -1.57 -1.04 17.66
C GLN A 286 -0.22 -0.54 17.15
N CYS A 287 -0.13 0.74 16.79
CA CYS A 287 1.16 1.42 16.88
C CYS A 287 1.52 1.51 18.37
N LEU A 288 2.27 0.52 18.85
CA LEU A 288 2.95 0.61 20.14
C LEU A 288 3.72 1.94 20.19
N PRO A 289 3.84 2.59 21.36
CA PRO A 289 4.54 3.86 21.46
C PRO A 289 5.91 3.78 20.78
N VAL A 290 6.27 4.80 20.00
CA VAL A 290 7.48 4.96 19.18
C VAL A 290 8.75 4.33 19.80
N ALA A 291 8.90 4.38 21.13
CA ALA A 291 10.00 3.75 21.88
C ALA A 291 10.05 2.20 21.86
N ARG A 292 8.98 1.51 21.44
CA ARG A 292 8.89 0.04 21.27
C ARG A 292 8.79 -0.40 19.81
N GLN A 293 8.63 0.52 18.86
CA GLN A 293 8.58 0.21 17.43
C GLN A 293 9.96 0.12 16.80
N TYR A 294 10.97 0.66 17.47
CA TYR A 294 12.38 0.45 17.15
C TYR A 294 12.97 -0.46 18.21
N SER A 295 13.13 -1.76 17.91
CA SER A 295 14.12 -2.55 18.64
C SER A 295 15.46 -2.33 17.96
N VAL A 296 16.26 -1.41 18.51
CA VAL A 296 17.69 -1.38 18.20
C VAL A 296 18.31 -2.55 18.95
N SER A 297 18.22 -3.74 18.35
CA SER A 297 19.29 -4.72 18.56
C SER A 297 20.53 -4.11 17.91
N PHE A 298 21.71 -4.27 18.51
CA PHE A 298 23.02 -3.81 17.98
C PHE A 298 23.37 -4.32 16.56
N SER A 299 22.42 -4.92 15.84
CA SER A 299 22.57 -5.56 14.53
C SER A 299 21.55 -5.13 13.46
N GLN A 300 20.36 -4.58 13.77
CA GLN A 300 19.30 -4.37 12.76
C GLN A 300 18.26 -3.29 13.14
N PHE A 301 17.79 -2.51 12.16
CA PHE A 301 16.54 -1.72 12.28
C PHE A 301 15.38 -2.53 11.70
N ARG A 302 14.31 -2.68 12.50
CA ARG A 302 13.12 -3.47 12.14
C ARG A 302 11.86 -2.63 12.25
N PHE A 303 11.01 -2.72 11.22
CA PHE A 303 9.63 -2.22 11.29
C PHE A 303 8.69 -3.39 11.62
N ILE A 304 8.05 -3.32 12.78
CA ILE A 304 7.16 -4.37 13.27
C ILE A 304 5.74 -4.13 12.75
N PHE A 305 5.22 -5.09 11.98
CA PHE A 305 3.78 -5.14 11.72
C PHE A 305 3.06 -6.01 12.74
N PRO A 306 1.90 -5.58 13.26
CA PRO A 306 1.11 -6.42 14.14
C PRO A 306 0.63 -7.69 13.39
N PRO A 307 0.62 -8.86 14.08
CA PRO A 307 0.41 -10.19 13.48
C PRO A 307 -0.95 -10.37 12.79
N LYS A 308 -1.94 -9.51 13.06
CA LYS A 308 -3.27 -9.53 12.43
C LYS A 308 -3.26 -9.34 10.90
N ARG A 309 -2.13 -8.96 10.28
CA ARG A 309 -2.04 -8.69 8.83
C ARG A 309 -1.84 -9.93 7.95
N ILE A 310 -1.20 -11.00 8.43
CA ILE A 310 -1.29 -12.31 7.75
C ILE A 310 -2.71 -12.84 7.83
N ASP A 311 -3.43 -12.54 8.90
CA ASP A 311 -4.87 -12.81 8.93
C ASP A 311 -5.59 -11.99 7.88
N VAL A 312 -5.22 -10.75 7.57
CA VAL A 312 -5.80 -9.99 6.43
C VAL A 312 -5.52 -10.68 5.10
N LEU A 313 -4.31 -11.18 4.82
CA LEU A 313 -4.01 -11.92 3.58
C LEU A 313 -4.69 -13.32 3.54
N LYS A 314 -4.79 -14.02 4.67
CA LYS A 314 -5.55 -15.28 4.82
C LYS A 314 -7.08 -15.07 4.74
N VAL A 315 -7.58 -13.95 5.25
CA VAL A 315 -9.01 -13.55 5.26
C VAL A 315 -9.44 -12.99 3.91
N ALA A 316 -8.54 -12.28 3.22
CA ALA A 316 -8.69 -11.87 1.82
C ALA A 316 -8.57 -13.05 0.83
N GLY A 317 -8.15 -14.23 1.31
CA GLY A 317 -8.14 -15.47 0.53
C GLY A 317 -6.89 -15.67 -0.33
N PHE A 318 -5.83 -14.91 -0.06
CA PHE A 318 -4.57 -14.95 -0.81
C PHE A 318 -3.58 -16.00 -0.28
N LEU A 319 -3.78 -16.50 0.94
CA LEU A 319 -2.99 -17.61 1.51
C LEU A 319 -3.90 -18.78 1.91
N PRO A 320 -3.45 -20.05 1.75
CA PRO A 320 -4.22 -21.20 2.19
C PRO A 320 -4.51 -21.13 3.69
N LYS A 321 -5.76 -21.45 4.07
CA LYS A 321 -6.15 -21.55 5.47
C LYS A 321 -5.23 -22.56 6.15
N THR A 322 -4.57 -22.14 7.22
CA THR A 322 -3.77 -23.05 8.04
C THR A 322 -4.72 -24.13 8.57
N PRO A 323 -4.43 -25.44 8.40
CA PRO A 323 -5.29 -26.47 8.94
C PRO A 323 -5.36 -26.26 10.45
N THR A 324 -6.57 -26.01 10.95
CA THR A 324 -6.83 -26.03 12.39
C THR A 324 -6.41 -27.40 12.90
N ARG A 325 -5.32 -27.44 13.69
CA ARG A 325 -4.99 -28.62 14.49
C ARG A 325 -6.21 -28.92 15.34
N LYS A 326 -6.82 -30.09 15.09
CA LYS A 326 -7.91 -30.63 15.89
C LYS A 326 -7.41 -31.05 17.25
#